data_AF-A0A4R8PS12-F1
#
_entry.id   AF-A0A4R8PS12-F1
#
_cell.length_a   1.000
_cell.length_b   1.000
_cell.length_c   1.000
_cell.angle_alpha   90.00
_cell.angle_beta   90.00
_cell.angle_gamma   90.00
#
_symmetry.space_group_name_H-M   'P 1'
#
loop_
_entity.id
_entity.type
_entity.pdbx_description
1 polymer ?
#
loop_
_entity_poly.entity_id
_entity_poly.type
_entity_poly.pdbx_seq_one_letter_code
_entity_poly.pdbx_strand_id
1 'polypeptide(L)'
;MPLIRPFVLKFTEPTLFLLNLFITLIYGLLYIWLDSPIVFVEIYSFSFALEALAFLGVLFGAIIVIPPFFVYPYKHLEPQFGENGRIQPEKRLPPVLAGAFAIPISLLWFGWLARPDIH
;
A
#
# COMPACT_ATOMS: atom_id res chain seq x y z
N MET A 1 9.50 2.24 30.94
CA MET A 1 8.26 1.61 30.41
C MET A 1 7.69 2.19 29.09
N PRO A 2 8.20 3.25 28.44
CA PRO A 2 7.57 3.74 27.19
C PRO A 2 7.78 2.82 25.98
N LEU A 3 8.84 1.99 25.94
CA LEU A 3 9.15 1.12 24.80
C LEU A 3 8.21 -0.09 24.63
N ILE A 4 7.59 -0.59 25.70
CA ILE A 4 6.74 -1.79 25.64
C ILE A 4 5.30 -1.44 25.23
N ARG A 5 4.87 -0.21 25.50
CA ARG A 5 3.52 0.29 25.27
C ARG A 5 3.01 0.07 23.83
N PRO A 6 3.80 0.30 22.76
CA PRO A 6 3.35 0.08 21.39
C PRO A 6 3.13 -1.42 21.07
N PHE A 7 3.94 -2.31 21.64
CA PHE A 7 3.79 -3.75 21.45
C PHE A 7 2.54 -4.26 22.18
N VAL A 8 2.31 -3.80 23.40
CA VAL A 8 1.09 -4.13 24.16
C VAL A 8 -0.15 -3.62 23.43
N LEU A 9 -0.19 -2.36 23.00
CA LEU A 9 -1.34 -1.85 22.23
C LEU A 9 -1.62 -2.66 20.96
N LYS A 10 -0.57 -3.10 20.25
CA LYS A 10 -0.75 -3.95 19.06
C LYS A 10 -1.43 -5.28 19.35
N PHE A 11 -1.20 -5.89 20.50
CA PHE A 11 -1.82 -7.17 20.86
C PHE A 11 -3.15 -7.02 21.62
N THR A 12 -3.37 -5.89 22.29
CA THR A 12 -4.60 -5.60 23.03
C THR A 12 -5.70 -5.00 22.15
N GLU A 13 -5.35 -4.24 21.11
CA GLU A 13 -6.31 -3.63 20.18
C GLU A 13 -6.31 -4.40 18.83
N PRO A 14 -7.33 -5.24 18.55
CA PRO A 14 -7.34 -6.12 17.38
C PRO A 14 -7.34 -5.35 16.04
N THR A 15 -7.94 -4.17 15.99
CA THR A 15 -7.95 -3.33 14.78
C THR A 15 -6.54 -2.85 14.41
N LEU A 16 -5.73 -2.46 15.40
CA LEU A 16 -4.33 -2.07 15.17
C LEU A 16 -3.48 -3.26 14.72
N PHE A 17 -3.73 -4.45 15.27
CA PHE A 17 -3.06 -5.67 14.84
C PHE A 17 -3.28 -5.95 13.35
N LEU A 18 -4.54 -5.95 12.91
CA LEU A 18 -4.91 -6.22 11.52
C LEU A 18 -4.34 -5.19 10.54
N LEU A 19 -4.36 -3.90 10.92
CA LEU A 19 -3.73 -2.83 10.15
C LEU A 19 -2.23 -3.03 9.98
N ASN A 20 -1.52 -3.39 11.06
CA ASN A 20 -0.09 -3.68 10.99
C ASN A 20 0.19 -4.88 10.10
N LEU A 21 -0.58 -5.96 10.24
CA LEU A 21 -0.47 -7.16 9.40
C LEU A 21 -0.66 -6.81 7.91
N PHE A 22 -1.67 -6.00 7.60
CA PHE A 22 -1.96 -5.54 6.25
C PHE A 22 -0.81 -4.71 5.66
N ILE A 23 -0.27 -3.76 6.44
CA ILE A 23 0.89 -2.96 6.02
C ILE A 23 2.11 -3.85 5.78
N THR A 24 2.40 -4.79 6.70
CA THR A 24 3.51 -5.74 6.54
C THR A 24 3.37 -6.57 5.27
N LEU A 25 2.16 -7.03 4.95
CA LEU A 25 1.89 -7.77 3.71
C LEU A 25 2.16 -6.91 2.47
N ILE A 26 1.70 -5.66 2.45
CA ILE A 26 1.95 -4.74 1.32
C ILE A 26 3.45 -4.50 1.12
N TYR A 27 4.18 -4.23 2.21
CA TYR A 27 5.63 -4.03 2.11
C TYR A 27 6.34 -5.30 1.65
N GLY A 28 5.95 -6.48 2.15
CA GLY A 28 6.48 -7.75 1.70
C GLY A 28 6.31 -7.95 0.19
N LEU A 29 5.10 -7.69 -0.32
CA LEU A 29 4.82 -7.77 -1.77
C LEU A 29 5.64 -6.77 -2.58
N LEU A 30 5.79 -5.54 -2.09
CA LEU A 30 6.60 -4.51 -2.74
C LEU A 30 8.07 -4.94 -2.85
N TYR A 31 8.63 -5.54 -1.79
CA TYR A 31 10.01 -6.04 -1.84
C TYR A 31 10.17 -7.25 -2.75
N ILE A 32 9.22 -8.18 -2.75
CA ILE A 32 9.23 -9.32 -3.70
C ILE A 32 9.19 -8.82 -5.14
N TRP A 33 8.40 -7.78 -5.42
CA TRP A 33 8.32 -7.19 -6.75
C TRP A 33 9.63 -6.53 -7.18
N LEU A 34 10.31 -5.81 -6.27
CA LEU A 34 11.64 -5.24 -6.52
C LEU A 34 12.73 -6.31 -6.75
N ASP A 35 12.54 -7.52 -6.21
CA ASP A 35 13.48 -8.64 -6.30
C ASP A 35 13.00 -9.73 -7.30
N SER A 36 12.23 -9.35 -8.33
CA SER A 36 11.69 -10.28 -9.34
C SER A 36 12.34 -10.13 -10.73
N PRO A 37 13.67 -10.31 -10.88
CA PRO A 37 14.33 -10.24 -12.17
C PRO A 37 13.91 -11.41 -13.09
N ILE A 38 13.38 -12.51 -12.54
CA ILE A 38 12.92 -13.67 -13.32
C ILE A 38 11.84 -13.25 -14.33
N VAL A 39 10.87 -12.43 -13.91
CA VAL A 39 9.80 -12.00 -14.82
C VAL A 39 10.35 -11.05 -15.89
N PHE A 40 11.18 -10.08 -15.51
CA PHE A 40 11.64 -9.04 -16.43
C PHE A 40 12.78 -9.51 -17.35
N VAL A 41 13.71 -10.32 -16.83
CA VAL A 41 14.92 -10.76 -17.55
C VAL A 41 14.72 -12.11 -18.24
N GLU A 42 14.08 -13.10 -17.59
CA GLU A 42 13.94 -14.43 -18.20
C GLU A 42 12.75 -14.52 -19.16
N ILE A 43 11.60 -13.91 -18.82
CA ILE A 43 10.39 -13.98 -19.68
C ILE A 43 10.42 -12.87 -20.73
N TYR A 44 10.72 -11.64 -20.31
CA TYR A 44 10.66 -10.46 -21.18
C TYR A 44 11.99 -10.05 -21.79
N SER A 45 13.11 -10.64 -21.36
CA SER A 45 14.46 -10.30 -21.87
C SER A 45 14.78 -8.80 -21.82
N PHE A 46 14.29 -8.09 -20.79
CA PHE A 46 14.56 -6.68 -20.60
C PHE A 46 16.02 -6.43 -20.22
N SER A 47 16.56 -5.29 -20.65
CA SER A 47 17.83 -4.79 -20.12
C SER A 47 17.62 -4.20 -18.72
N PHE A 48 18.67 -4.13 -17.90
CA PHE A 48 18.62 -3.55 -16.55
C PHE A 48 18.00 -2.13 -16.51
N ALA A 49 18.17 -1.34 -17.57
CA ALA A 49 17.58 0.00 -17.64
C ALA A 49 16.05 -0.03 -17.85
N LEU A 50 15.55 -1.00 -18.63
CA LEU A 50 14.12 -1.23 -18.85
C LEU A 50 13.44 -1.81 -17.61
N GLU A 51 14.13 -2.67 -16.87
CA GLU A 51 13.68 -3.16 -15.57
C GLU A 51 13.45 -2.01 -14.57
N ALA A 52 14.43 -1.10 -14.45
CA ALA A 52 14.30 0.10 -13.61
C ALA A 52 13.12 1.00 -14.05
N LEU A 53 12.82 1.03 -15.35
CA LEU A 53 11.69 1.79 -15.87
C LEU A 53 10.34 1.16 -15.48
N ALA A 54 10.26 -0.18 -15.42
CA ALA A 54 9.08 -0.87 -14.91
C ALA A 54 8.80 -0.51 -13.44
N PHE A 55 9.86 -0.28 -12.65
CA PHE A 55 9.74 0.17 -11.26
C PHE A 55 9.14 1.59 -11.09
N LEU A 56 9.22 2.44 -12.11
CA LEU A 56 8.56 3.77 -12.08
C LEU A 56 7.03 3.67 -11.99
N GLY A 57 6.42 2.53 -12.32
CA GLY A 57 4.98 2.33 -12.13
C GLY A 57 4.54 2.60 -10.69
N VAL A 58 5.36 2.27 -9.69
CA VAL A 58 5.08 2.55 -8.28
C VAL A 58 5.14 4.05 -7.99
N LEU A 59 6.07 4.78 -8.61
CA LEU A 59 6.16 6.24 -8.49
C LEU A 59 4.89 6.91 -9.04
N PHE A 60 4.44 6.50 -10.22
CA PHE A 60 3.19 7.01 -10.80
C PHE A 60 1.98 6.68 -9.92
N GLY A 61 1.90 5.46 -9.39
CA GLY A 61 0.87 5.08 -8.43
C GLY A 61 0.86 5.98 -7.20
N ALA A 62 2.03 6.28 -6.63
CA ALA A 62 2.16 7.20 -5.49
C ALA A 62 1.67 8.61 -5.84
N ILE A 63 2.05 9.15 -7.01
CA ILE A 63 1.62 10.47 -7.47
C ILE A 63 0.09 10.54 -7.60
N ILE A 64 -0.55 9.49 -8.10
CA ILE A 64 -2.01 9.42 -8.26
C ILE A 64 -2.72 9.35 -6.89
N VAL A 65 -2.12 8.71 -5.90
CA VAL A 65 -2.70 8.55 -4.54
C VAL A 65 -2.55 9.81 -3.68
N ILE A 66 -1.57 10.68 -3.97
CA ILE A 66 -1.32 11.92 -3.21
C ILE A 66 -2.59 12.82 -3.12
N PRO A 67 -3.24 13.22 -4.23
CA PRO A 67 -4.42 14.09 -4.16
C PRO A 67 -5.57 13.58 -3.28
N PRO A 68 -6.08 12.34 -3.45
CA PRO A 68 -7.16 11.84 -2.59
C PRO A 68 -6.72 11.69 -1.12
N PHE A 69 -5.43 11.40 -0.87
CA PHE A 69 -4.89 11.32 0.48
C PHE A 69 -4.93 12.66 1.23
N PHE A 70 -4.75 13.79 0.55
CA PHE A 70 -4.88 15.13 1.16
C PHE A 70 -6.33 15.62 1.20
N VAL A 71 -7.13 15.32 0.17
CA VAL A 71 -8.53 15.78 0.11
C VAL A 71 -9.40 15.11 1.18
N TYR A 72 -9.19 13.83 1.45
CA TYR A 72 -9.98 13.08 2.45
C TYR A 72 -9.91 13.68 3.86
N PRO A 73 -8.72 13.88 4.47
CA PRO A 73 -8.63 14.51 5.79
C PRO A 73 -9.11 15.95 5.81
N TYR A 74 -8.80 16.74 4.77
CA TYR A 74 -9.27 18.13 4.66
C TYR A 74 -10.79 18.22 4.64
N LYS A 75 -11.47 17.36 3.86
CA LYS A 75 -12.94 17.41 3.74
C LYS A 75 -13.68 16.69 4.86
N HIS A 76 -13.11 15.65 5.46
CA HIS A 76 -13.87 14.77 6.37
C HIS A 76 -13.33 14.79 7.79
N LEU A 77 -12.04 15.02 8.01
CA LEU A 77 -11.45 14.97 9.36
C LEU A 77 -11.36 16.38 9.97
N GLU A 78 -10.96 17.41 9.22
CA GLU A 78 -10.86 18.79 9.71
C GLU A 78 -12.18 19.39 10.21
N PRO A 79 -13.35 19.20 9.56
CA PRO A 79 -14.62 19.73 10.07
C PRO A 79 -15.02 19.13 11.42
N GLN A 80 -14.56 17.90 11.71
CA GLN A 80 -14.87 17.18 12.95
C GLN A 80 -13.96 17.58 14.12
N PHE A 81 -12.87 18.32 13.86
CA PHE A 81 -12.02 18.86 14.93
C PHE A 81 -12.75 19.93 15.76
N GLY A 82 -13.72 20.64 15.15
CA GLY A 82 -14.46 21.73 15.80
C GLY A 82 -15.48 21.30 16.86
N GLU A 83 -15.99 20.06 16.81
CA GLU A 83 -17.12 19.66 17.67
C GLU A 83 -16.70 18.95 18.98
N ASN A 84 -15.55 18.28 19.06
CA ASN A 84 -15.14 17.53 20.28
C ASN A 84 -13.62 17.40 20.49
N GLY A 85 -12.77 18.04 19.67
CA GLY A 85 -11.30 18.07 19.83
C GLY A 85 -10.58 16.71 19.78
N ARG A 86 -11.31 15.60 19.61
CA ARG A 86 -10.79 14.23 19.63
C ARG A 86 -11.36 13.46 18.45
N ILE A 87 -10.52 13.25 17.44
CA ILE A 87 -10.83 12.35 16.33
C ILE A 87 -10.47 10.93 16.73
N GLN A 88 -11.44 10.02 16.65
CA GLN A 88 -11.19 8.60 16.79
C GLN A 88 -10.31 8.11 15.63
N PRO A 89 -9.24 7.35 15.89
CA PRO A 89 -8.30 6.90 14.86
C PRO A 89 -8.98 6.05 13.77
N GLU A 90 -10.09 5.39 14.09
CA GLU A 90 -10.91 4.58 13.20
C GLU A 90 -11.52 5.36 12.03
N LYS A 91 -11.77 6.68 12.20
CA LYS A 91 -12.27 7.52 11.09
C LYS A 91 -11.23 7.73 9.98
N ARG A 92 -9.99 7.27 10.18
CA ARG A 92 -8.92 7.25 9.16
C ARG A 92 -8.83 5.92 8.41
N LEU A 93 -9.64 4.92 8.78
CA LEU A 93 -9.65 3.60 8.16
C LEU A 93 -10.27 3.54 6.75
N PRO A 94 -11.27 4.37 6.37
CA PRO A 94 -11.93 4.23 5.07
C PRO A 94 -11.01 4.29 3.82
N PRO A 95 -9.96 5.14 3.76
CA PRO A 95 -8.99 5.10 2.67
C PRO A 95 -8.24 3.77 2.53
N VAL A 96 -8.05 3.05 3.64
CA VAL A 96 -7.35 1.75 3.65
C VAL A 96 -8.17 0.67 2.94
N LEU A 97 -9.50 0.74 3.00
CA LEU A 97 -10.39 -0.17 2.27
C LEU A 97 -10.21 -0.07 0.75
N ALA A 98 -9.99 1.13 0.21
CA ALA A 98 -9.69 1.29 -1.21
C ALA A 98 -8.38 0.60 -1.60
N GLY A 99 -7.35 0.74 -0.75
CA GLY A 99 -6.08 0.03 -0.91
C GLY A 99 -6.26 -1.49 -0.85
N ALA A 100 -7.12 -2.00 0.04
CA ALA A 100 -7.35 -3.43 0.20
C ALA A 100 -7.91 -4.11 -1.07
N PHE A 101 -8.66 -3.40 -1.91
CA PHE A 101 -9.10 -3.91 -3.22
C PHE A 101 -8.07 -3.68 -4.32
N ALA A 102 -7.31 -2.59 -4.27
CA ALA A 102 -6.29 -2.29 -5.27
C ALA A 102 -5.17 -3.34 -5.32
N ILE A 103 -4.76 -3.87 -4.17
CA ILE A 103 -3.69 -4.89 -4.05
C ILE A 103 -4.01 -6.21 -4.78
N PRO A 104 -5.15 -6.89 -4.54
CA PRO A 104 -5.46 -8.11 -5.28
C PRO A 104 -5.65 -7.85 -6.77
N ILE A 105 -6.20 -6.69 -7.16
CA ILE A 105 -6.31 -6.31 -8.58
C ILE A 105 -4.93 -6.17 -9.21
N SER A 106 -3.98 -5.50 -8.56
CA SER A 106 -2.63 -5.35 -9.09
C SER A 106 -1.89 -6.68 -9.18
N LEU A 107 -2.06 -7.56 -8.19
CA LEU A 107 -1.48 -8.91 -8.21
C LEU A 107 -2.04 -9.77 -9.34
N LEU A 108 -3.35 -9.74 -9.57
CA LEU A 108 -3.98 -10.44 -10.68
C LEU A 108 -3.47 -9.90 -12.02
N TRP A 109 -3.35 -8.60 -12.14
CA TRP A 109 -2.83 -7.96 -13.36
C TRP A 109 -1.37 -8.34 -13.60
N PHE A 110 -0.54 -8.32 -12.55
CA PHE A 110 0.87 -8.73 -12.63
C PHE A 110 1.02 -10.20 -13.01
N GLY A 111 0.26 -11.11 -12.37
CA GLY A 111 0.28 -12.53 -12.70
C GLY A 111 -0.28 -12.85 -14.08
N TRP A 112 -1.24 -12.06 -14.57
CA TRP A 112 -1.74 -12.18 -15.94
C TRP A 112 -0.67 -11.76 -16.96
N LEU A 113 -0.01 -10.63 -16.72
CA LEU A 113 1.05 -10.12 -17.59
C LEU A 113 2.32 -10.97 -17.52
N ALA A 114 2.60 -11.71 -16.45
CA ALA A 114 3.78 -12.57 -16.36
C ALA A 114 3.70 -13.84 -17.25
N ARG A 115 3.41 -13.68 -18.54
CA ARG A 115 3.32 -14.74 -19.56
C ARG A 115 4.08 -14.31 -20.82
N PRO A 116 4.85 -15.21 -21.44
CA PRO A 116 5.62 -14.90 -22.65
C PRO A 116 4.73 -14.54 -23.85
N ASP A 117 3.46 -14.97 -23.86
CA ASP A 117 2.52 -14.72 -24.96
C ASP A 117 1.93 -13.30 -24.98
N ILE A 118 2.13 -12.52 -23.90
CA ILE A 118 1.53 -11.19 -23.74
C ILE A 118 2.67 -10.17 -23.68
N HIS A 119 2.88 -9.43 -24.77
CA HIS A 119 3.88 -8.36 -24.89
C HIS A 119 3.27 -6.97 -24.72
#